data_AF-A0A0N1AVS9-F1
#
_entry.id   AF-A0A0N1AVS9-F1
#
_cell.length_a   1.000
_cell.length_b   1.000
_cell.length_c   1.000
_cell.angle_alpha   90.00
_cell.angle_beta   90.00
_cell.angle_gamma   90.00
#
_symmetry.space_group_name_H-M   'P 1'
#
loop_
_entity.id
_entity.type
_entity.pdbx_description
1 polymer ?
#
loop_
_entity_poly.entity_id
_entity_poly.type
_entity_poly.pdbx_seq_one_letter_code
_entity_poly.pdbx_strand_id
1 'polypeptide(L)' 'MEEPPLPGAWRDLGAVTHGFTHFELRLAVAALHLPARAPLAGDWLPVHQAAAGMPTVFAKAVGLALAHREAE' A
#
# COMPACT_ATOMS: atom_id res chain seq x y z
N MET A 1 -7.35 13.01 -12.33
CA MET A 1 -6.64 11.91 -11.65
C MET A 1 -5.35 12.51 -11.15
N GLU A 2 -5.11 12.44 -9.84
CA GLU A 2 -3.94 13.03 -9.21
C GLU A 2 -2.66 12.32 -9.69
N GLU A 3 -1.57 13.07 -9.78
CA GLU A 3 -0.30 12.54 -10.27
C GLU A 3 0.31 11.62 -9.20
N PRO A 4 0.74 10.40 -9.55
CA PRO A 4 1.26 9.46 -8.56
C PRO A 4 2.53 10.02 -7.89
N PRO A 5 2.81 9.64 -6.63
CA PRO A 5 3.90 10.22 -5.86
C PRO A 5 5.30 9.94 -6.44
N LEU A 6 5.40 8.96 -7.34
CA LEU A 6 6.62 8.61 -8.06
C LEU A 6 6.29 8.24 -9.51
N PRO A 7 7.17 8.56 -10.47
CA PRO A 7 7.03 8.07 -11.84
C PRO A 7 7.28 6.55 -11.89
N GLY A 8 6.57 5.85 -12.77
CA GLY A 8 6.80 4.43 -13.01
C GLY A 8 5.55 3.66 -13.45
N ALA A 9 5.73 2.36 -13.65
CA ALA A 9 4.65 1.44 -14.03
C ALA A 9 3.86 0.99 -12.78
N TRP A 10 2.93 1.83 -12.34
CA TRP A 10 2.02 1.49 -11.24
C TRP A 10 1.08 0.35 -11.64
N ARG A 11 0.96 -0.64 -10.77
CA ARG A 11 0.02 -1.75 -10.91
C ARG A 11 -1.14 -1.57 -9.94
N ASP A 12 -2.35 -1.63 -10.46
CA ASP A 12 -3.57 -1.68 -9.65
C ASP A 12 -3.68 -3.06 -8.98
N LEU A 13 -3.82 -3.06 -7.66
CA LEU A 13 -4.00 -4.27 -6.84
C LEU A 13 -5.44 -4.44 -6.36
N GLY A 14 -6.35 -3.55 -6.77
CA GLY A 14 -7.73 -3.53 -6.32
C GLY A 14 -7.93 -2.62 -5.10
N ALA A 15 -8.79 -3.03 -4.19
CA ALA A 15 -9.17 -2.20 -3.05
C ALA A 15 -9.32 -3.00 -1.75
N VAL A 16 -9.03 -2.31 -0.64
CA VAL A 16 -9.29 -2.79 0.71
C VAL A 16 -10.48 -2.04 1.28
N THR A 17 -11.42 -2.77 1.89
CA THR A 17 -12.56 -2.19 2.61
C THR A 17 -12.40 -2.37 4.12
N HIS A 18 -12.70 -1.31 4.87
CA HIS A 18 -12.80 -1.36 6.33
C HIS A 18 -14.00 -0.55 6.82
N GLY A 19 -14.83 -1.18 7.65
CA GLY A 19 -15.97 -0.55 8.30
C GLY A 19 -15.55 0.17 9.59
N PHE A 20 -15.92 1.44 9.69
CA PHE A 20 -15.96 2.20 10.93
C PHE A 20 -17.40 2.22 11.45
N THR A 21 -17.63 2.74 12.66
CA THR A 21 -18.96 2.76 13.28
C THR A 21 -20.03 3.47 12.43
N HIS A 22 -19.65 4.49 11.67
CA HIS A 22 -20.59 5.35 10.94
C HIS A 22 -20.45 5.31 9.41
N PHE A 23 -19.36 4.73 8.89
CA PHE A 23 -19.09 4.73 7.45
C PHE A 23 -18.14 3.58 7.09
N GLU A 24 -18.06 3.28 5.80
CA GLU A 24 -17.02 2.40 5.26
C GLU A 24 -15.96 3.20 4.50
N LEU A 25 -14.70 2.80 4.67
CA LEU A 25 -13.60 3.29 3.85
C LEU A 25 -13.24 2.22 2.83
N ARG A 26 -13.32 2.58 1.55
CA ARG A 26 -12.78 1.80 0.43
C ARG A 26 -11.51 2.46 -0.07
N LEU A 27 -10.38 1.83 0.20
CA LEU A 27 -9.06 2.29 -0.18
C LEU A 27 -8.60 1.55 -1.44
N ALA A 28 -8.47 2.25 -2.56
CA ALA A 28 -7.80 1.72 -3.74
C ALA A 28 -6.30 1.57 -3.45
N VAL A 29 -5.70 0.45 -3.85
CA VAL A 29 -4.31 0.12 -3.59
C VAL A 29 -3.60 -0.08 -4.92
N ALA A 30 -2.56 0.71 -5.15
CA ALA A 30 -1.65 0.55 -6.27
C ALA A 30 -0.23 0.32 -5.74
N ALA A 31 0.56 -0.44 -6.48
CA ALA A 31 1.95 -0.73 -6.14
C ALA A 31 2.90 -0.34 -7.27
N LEU A 32 4.09 0.10 -6.89
CA LEU A 32 5.20 0.37 -7.78
C LEU A 32 6.43 -0.36 -7.27
N HIS A 33 7.11 -1.10 -8.16
CA HIS A 33 8.41 -1.68 -7.87
C HIS A 33 9.50 -0.68 -8.24
N LEU A 34 10.42 -0.42 -7.32
CA LEU A 34 11.53 0.52 -7.52
C LEU A 34 12.86 -0.24 -7.44
N PRO A 35 13.83 0.08 -8.32
CA PRO A 35 15.14 -0.57 -8.29
C PRO A 35 15.98 -0.15 -7.07
N ALA A 36 15.65 0.99 -6.46
CA ALA A 36 16.31 1.53 -5.27
C ALA A 36 15.33 2.37 -4.43
N ARG A 37 15.71 2.64 -3.18
CA ARG A 37 14.95 3.50 -2.27
C ARG A 37 14.88 4.92 -2.83
N ALA A 38 13.67 5.41 -3.10
CA ALA A 38 13.44 6.80 -3.52
C ALA A 38 13.53 7.76 -2.32
N PRO A 39 13.94 9.02 -2.53
CA PRO A 39 14.00 10.05 -1.49
C PRO A 39 12.59 10.60 -1.22
N LEU A 40 11.75 9.78 -0.58
CA LEU A 40 10.43 10.17 -0.08
C LEU A 40 10.53 10.60 1.38
N ALA A 41 9.59 11.45 1.81
CA ALA A 41 9.44 11.76 3.23
C ALA A 41 9.04 10.50 4.01
N GLY A 42 9.78 10.23 5.10
CA GLY A 42 9.59 9.04 5.95
C GLY A 42 10.74 8.04 5.83
N ASP A 43 10.55 6.87 6.45
CA ASP A 43 11.59 5.84 6.56
C ASP A 43 11.26 4.60 5.72
N TRP A 44 12.30 4.02 5.12
CA TRP A 44 12.22 2.71 4.45
C TRP A 44 12.37 1.59 5.46
N LEU A 45 11.24 1.10 5.98
CA LEU A 45 11.18 0.04 6.98
C LEU A 45 11.00 -1.35 6.33
N PRO A 46 11.48 -2.44 6.98
CA PRO A 46 11.07 -3.79 6.64
C PRO A 46 9.55 -3.94 6.71
N VAL A 47 8.95 -4.70 5.79
CA VAL A 47 7.49 -4.78 5.64
C VAL A 47 6.78 -5.21 6.93
N HIS A 48 7.32 -6.19 7.65
CA HIS A 48 6.72 -6.67 8.91
C HIS A 48 6.70 -5.60 10.01
N GLN A 49 7.69 -4.71 10.04
CA GLN A 49 7.75 -3.60 11.01
C GLN A 49 6.75 -2.51 10.64
N ALA A 50 6.69 -2.17 9.34
CA ALA A 50 5.73 -1.20 8.82
C ALA A 50 4.28 -1.63 9.14
N ALA A 51 3.92 -2.88 8.87
CA ALA A 51 2.56 -3.38 9.12
C ALA A 51 2.15 -3.37 10.60
N ALA A 52 3.10 -3.64 11.51
CA ALA A 52 2.82 -3.70 12.95
C ALA A 52 2.47 -2.33 13.58
N GLY A 53 2.98 -1.23 13.02
CA GLY A 53 2.73 0.13 13.51
C GLY A 53 1.54 0.83 12.85
N MET A 54 0.86 0.18 11.90
CA MET A 54 -0.15 0.82 11.06
C MET A 54 -1.58 0.59 11.55
N PRO A 55 -2.50 1.55 11.33
CA PRO A 55 -3.94 1.30 11.39
C PRO A 55 -4.36 0.10 10.54
N THR A 56 -5.42 -0.61 10.96
CA THR A 56 -5.85 -1.88 10.35
C THR A 56 -6.07 -1.80 8.83
N VAL A 57 -6.62 -0.69 8.31
CA VAL A 57 -6.83 -0.52 6.86
C VAL A 57 -5.51 -0.55 6.07
N PHE A 58 -4.43 0.03 6.61
CA PHE A 58 -3.12 0.03 5.97
C PHE A 58 -2.39 -1.31 6.13
N ALA A 59 -2.52 -1.96 7.30
CA ALA A 59 -2.01 -3.33 7.47
C ALA A 59 -2.64 -4.31 6.45
N LYS A 60 -3.95 -4.17 6.17
CA LYS A 60 -4.63 -4.91 5.09
C LYS A 60 -4.09 -4.56 3.70
N ALA A 61 -3.79 -3.28 3.42
CA ALA A 61 -3.21 -2.88 2.14
C ALA A 61 -1.81 -3.50 1.93
N VAL A 62 -0.99 -3.57 2.98
CA VAL A 62 0.29 -4.29 2.96
C VAL A 62 0.08 -5.78 2.67
N GLY A 63 -0.89 -6.42 3.34
CA GLY A 63 -1.24 -7.82 3.10
C GLY A 63 -1.64 -8.09 1.65
N LEU A 64 -2.48 -7.22 1.07
CA LEU A 64 -2.88 -7.30 -0.35
C LEU A 64 -1.66 -7.18 -1.29
N ALA A 65 -0.76 -6.23 -1.02
CA ALA A 65 0.46 -6.07 -1.80
C ALA A 65 1.39 -7.29 -1.72
N LEU A 66 1.49 -7.95 -0.57
CA LEU A 66 2.30 -9.17 -0.42
C LEU A 66 1.69 -10.36 -1.16
N ALA A 67 0.39 -10.57 -1.05
CA ALA A 67 -0.29 -11.66 -1.78
C ALA A 67 -0.11 -11.53 -3.30
N HIS A 68 -0.15 -10.31 -3.84
CA HIS A 68 0.12 -10.06 -5.26
C HIS A 68 1.57 -10.30 -5.67
N ARG A 69 2.54 -10.16 -4.75
CA ARG A 69 3.96 -10.45 -5.03
C ARG A 69 4.27 -11.94 -5.02
N GLU A 70 3.52 -12.73 -4.25
CA GLU A 70 3.67 -14.19 -4.20
C GLU A 70 3.03 -14.90 -5.41
N ALA A 71 2.07 -14.23 -6.06
CA ALA A 71 1.40 -14.73 -7.26
C ALA A 71 2.14 -14.43 -8.58
N GLU A 72 3.25 -13.67 -8.51
CA GLU A 72 4.17 -13.38 -9.63
C GLU A 72 5.32 -14.38 -9.69
#